data_AF-A0A963LUG1-F1
#
_entry.id   AF-A0A963LUG1-F1
#
_cell.length_a   1.000
_cell.length_b   1.000
_cell.length_c   1.000
_cell.angle_alpha   90.00
_cell.angle_beta   90.00
_cell.angle_gamma   90.00
#
_symmetry.space_group_name_H-M   'P 1'
#
loop_
_entity.id
_entity.type
_entity.pdbx_description
1 polymer ?
#
loop_
_entity_poly.entity_id
_entity_poly.type
_entity_poly.pdbx_seq_one_letter_code
_entity_poly.pdbx_strand_id
1 'polypeptide(L)'
;GLHTLVALKEGLSPPPETETVAQTTFQRFFQRYWRLCGISGTLREAAAELRAVYGMQVVAIPLHRPSRRRTLPTRLFADRDSLRDAVVQRVRVLHDQGRPVLVGTDSVADSQQLSDRLQAAGLAHRVLNALNDAQEADIVARAGQAAGVTVATRMAGRGTDIEP
;
A
#
# COMPACT_ATOMS: atom_id res chain seq x y z
N GLY A 1 -40.01 -6.69 0.02
CA GLY A 1 -40.66 -5.35 0.08
C GLY A 1 -41.54 -5.05 -1.13
N LEU A 2 -42.13 -3.84 -1.24
CA LEU A 2 -43.00 -3.46 -2.38
C LEU A 2 -42.30 -3.59 -3.75
N HIS A 3 -40.99 -3.31 -3.79
CA HIS A 3 -40.16 -3.52 -4.97
C HIS A 3 -40.11 -4.99 -5.42
N THR A 4 -39.95 -5.92 -4.47
CA THR A 4 -40.01 -7.37 -4.71
C THR A 4 -41.36 -7.78 -5.29
N LEU A 5 -42.46 -7.19 -4.79
CA LEU A 5 -43.81 -7.49 -5.24
C LEU A 5 -44.04 -7.06 -6.70
N VAL A 6 -43.51 -5.89 -7.09
CA VAL A 6 -43.55 -5.42 -8.49
C VAL A 6 -42.69 -6.31 -9.40
N ALA A 7 -41.48 -6.70 -8.98
CA ALA A 7 -40.63 -7.59 -9.76
C ALA A 7 -41.32 -8.94 -10.05
N LEU A 8 -41.95 -9.52 -9.03
CA LEU A 8 -42.74 -10.75 -9.17
C LEU A 8 -43.96 -10.55 -10.09
N LYS A 9 -44.64 -9.41 -10.01
CA LYS A 9 -45.75 -9.05 -10.90
C LYS A 9 -45.31 -8.98 -12.37
N GLU A 10 -44.13 -8.43 -12.63
CA GLU A 10 -43.56 -8.29 -13.98
C GLU A 10 -42.80 -9.54 -14.45
N GLY A 11 -42.86 -10.65 -13.70
CA GLY A 11 -42.22 -11.92 -14.07
C GLY A 11 -40.70 -11.93 -13.98
N LEU A 12 -40.11 -10.98 -13.25
CA LEU A 12 -38.68 -10.88 -13.02
C LEU A 12 -38.27 -11.67 -11.76
N SER A 13 -37.14 -12.37 -11.83
CA SER A 13 -36.54 -12.98 -10.63
C SER A 13 -35.99 -11.89 -9.71
N PRO A 14 -36.49 -11.75 -8.47
CA PRO A 14 -35.91 -10.82 -7.52
C PRO A 14 -34.50 -11.29 -7.11
N PRO A 15 -33.54 -10.37 -6.90
CA PRO A 15 -32.24 -10.73 -6.36
C PRO A 15 -32.38 -11.32 -4.95
N PRO A 16 -31.41 -12.15 -4.50
CA PRO A 16 -31.41 -12.64 -3.13
C PRO A 16 -31.41 -11.48 -2.13
N GLU A 17 -32.28 -11.56 -1.13
CA GLU A 17 -32.45 -10.50 -0.14
C GLU A 17 -31.26 -10.53 0.82
N THR A 18 -30.42 -9.49 0.75
CA THR A 18 -29.36 -9.25 1.74
C THR A 18 -29.86 -8.27 2.78
N GLU A 19 -30.06 -8.77 4.00
CA GLU A 19 -30.47 -7.94 5.13
C GLU A 19 -29.25 -7.48 5.93
N THR A 20 -29.10 -6.17 6.12
CA THR A 20 -28.07 -5.63 7.02
C THR A 20 -28.57 -5.70 8.46
N VAL A 21 -28.08 -6.68 9.22
CA VAL A 21 -28.49 -6.89 10.63
C VAL A 21 -27.90 -5.82 11.55
N ALA A 22 -26.67 -5.37 11.29
CA ALA A 22 -26.00 -4.32 12.06
C ALA A 22 -24.95 -3.59 11.22
N GLN A 23 -24.76 -2.31 11.50
CA GLN A 23 -23.75 -1.47 10.86
C GLN A 23 -23.21 -0.43 11.85
N THR A 24 -21.90 -0.20 11.83
CA THR A 24 -21.27 0.93 12.52
C THR A 24 -20.14 1.49 11.67
N THR A 25 -19.82 2.76 11.87
CA THR A 25 -18.61 3.37 11.30
C THR A 25 -17.45 3.21 12.26
N PHE A 26 -16.21 3.25 11.76
CA PHE A 26 -15.02 3.25 12.63
C PHE A 26 -15.00 4.46 13.56
N GLN A 27 -15.47 5.62 13.10
CA GLN A 27 -15.59 6.84 13.91
C GLN A 27 -16.45 6.59 15.16
N ARG A 28 -17.63 5.98 14.98
CA ARG A 28 -18.53 5.64 16.10
C ARG A 28 -18.01 4.48 16.94
N PHE A 29 -17.40 3.48 16.30
CA PHE A 29 -16.90 2.29 16.97
C PHE A 29 -15.79 2.62 17.97
N PHE A 30 -14.78 3.39 17.55
CA PHE A 30 -13.63 3.70 18.43
C PHE A 30 -13.97 4.68 19.55
N GLN A 31 -14.98 5.55 19.38
CA GLN A 31 -15.45 6.43 20.45
C GLN A 31 -16.09 5.68 21.64
N ARG A 32 -16.43 4.40 21.48
CA ARG A 32 -17.00 3.58 22.57
C ARG A 32 -15.96 3.11 23.59
N TYR A 33 -14.68 3.19 23.27
CA TYR A 33 -13.62 2.78 24.19
C TYR A 33 -13.41 3.84 25.26
N TRP A 34 -13.28 3.41 26.52
CA TRP A 34 -12.97 4.30 27.65
C TRP A 34 -11.66 5.06 27.46
N ARG A 35 -10.67 4.43 26.80
CA ARG A 35 -9.38 5.01 26.45
C ARG A 35 -9.03 4.61 25.03
N LEU A 36 -8.59 5.58 24.24
CA LEU A 36 -8.15 5.38 22.88
C LEU A 36 -6.72 5.93 22.71
N CYS A 37 -5.82 5.09 22.21
CA CYS A 37 -4.45 5.46 21.86
C CYS A 37 -4.07 4.84 20.51
N GLY A 38 -3.03 5.37 19.88
CA GLY A 38 -2.56 4.88 18.59
C GLY A 38 -1.16 5.38 18.27
N ILE A 39 -0.47 4.66 17.38
CA ILE A 39 0.87 4.99 16.90
C ILE A 39 0.89 4.91 15.38
N SER A 40 1.59 5.85 14.74
CA SER A 40 1.93 5.79 13.31
C SER A 40 2.96 6.86 12.99
N GLY A 41 3.75 6.63 11.93
CA GLY A 41 4.77 7.56 11.45
C GLY A 41 4.24 8.80 10.73
N THR A 42 2.95 8.85 10.38
CA THR A 42 2.34 9.90 9.52
C THR A 42 1.02 10.44 10.07
N LEU A 43 0.87 10.51 11.41
CA LEU A 43 -0.34 11.07 12.02
C LEU A 43 -0.35 12.60 12.09
N ARG A 44 0.78 13.25 11.82
CA ARG A 44 0.93 14.71 11.98
C ARG A 44 -0.01 15.47 11.03
N GLU A 45 -0.13 14.97 9.81
CA GLU A 45 -0.99 15.53 8.77
C GLU A 45 -2.48 15.37 9.11
N ALA A 46 -2.85 14.28 9.81
CA ALA A 46 -4.22 13.98 10.23
C ALA A 46 -4.56 14.50 11.64
N ALA A 47 -3.68 15.27 12.28
CA ALA A 47 -3.84 15.65 13.69
C ALA A 47 -5.11 16.47 13.99
N ALA A 48 -5.52 17.34 13.06
CA ALA A 48 -6.73 18.13 13.20
C ALA A 48 -7.99 17.26 13.16
N GLU A 49 -8.03 16.30 12.23
CA GLU A 49 -9.15 15.36 12.08
C GLU A 49 -9.23 14.42 13.29
N LEU A 50 -8.10 13.86 13.73
CA LEU A 50 -8.05 12.99 14.91
C LEU A 50 -8.53 13.70 16.18
N ARG A 51 -8.21 14.98 16.32
CA ARG A 51 -8.71 15.80 17.43
C ARG A 51 -10.21 16.05 17.30
N ALA A 52 -10.71 16.42 16.12
CA ALA A 52 -12.11 16.73 15.89
C ALA A 52 -13.01 15.50 16.05
N VAL A 53 -12.57 14.34 15.56
CA VAL A 53 -13.36 13.11 15.54
C VAL A 53 -13.19 12.32 16.83
N TYR A 54 -11.97 12.21 17.37
CA TYR A 54 -11.68 11.30 18.50
C TYR A 54 -11.18 12.01 19.75
N GLY A 55 -11.05 13.34 19.76
CA GLY A 55 -10.46 14.08 20.88
C GLY A 55 -8.97 13.78 21.11
N MET A 56 -8.31 13.12 20.16
CA MET A 56 -6.93 12.65 20.31
C MET A 56 -5.92 13.76 20.02
N GLN A 57 -4.89 13.85 20.86
CA GLN A 57 -3.72 14.69 20.59
C GLN A 57 -2.64 13.87 19.91
N VAL A 58 -2.02 14.45 18.87
CA VAL A 58 -0.89 13.85 18.18
C VAL A 58 0.39 14.47 18.73
N VAL A 59 1.27 13.62 19.26
CA VAL A 59 2.59 14.01 19.77
C VAL A 59 3.66 13.41 18.85
N ALA A 60 4.57 14.24 18.37
CA ALA A 60 5.69 13.79 17.56
C ALA A 60 6.84 13.33 18.48
N ILE A 61 7.21 12.05 18.38
CA ILE A 61 8.35 11.49 19.11
C ILE A 61 9.62 11.71 18.27
N PRO A 62 10.71 12.22 18.85
CA PRO A 62 11.97 12.40 18.12
C PRO A 62 12.55 11.05 17.67
N LEU A 63 13.25 11.05 16.54
CA LEU A 63 13.92 9.86 16.03
C LEU A 63 15.08 9.46 16.94
N HIS A 64 15.31 8.15 17.07
CA HIS A 64 16.49 7.61 17.77
C HIS A 64 17.81 8.09 17.12
N ARG A 65 17.81 8.25 15.78
CA ARG A 65 18.94 8.78 15.00
C ARG A 65 18.46 9.79 13.95
N PRO A 66 19.26 10.81 13.62
CA PRO A 66 18.93 11.73 12.53
C PRO A 66 18.73 10.99 11.21
N SER A 67 17.68 11.33 10.47
CA SER A 67 17.43 10.74 9.15
C SER A 67 18.48 11.19 8.14
N ARG A 68 19.09 10.23 7.44
CA ARG A 68 19.99 10.47 6.30
C ARG A 68 19.31 10.26 4.94
N ARG A 69 17.99 10.08 4.94
CA ARG A 69 17.20 9.84 3.73
C ARG A 69 17.25 11.08 2.83
N ARG A 70 17.60 10.88 1.56
CA ARG A 70 17.54 11.92 0.52
C ARG A 70 16.29 11.72 -0.33
N THR A 71 15.38 12.68 -0.28
CA THR A 71 14.22 12.73 -1.20
C THR A 71 14.65 13.40 -2.49
N LEU A 72 14.51 12.69 -3.61
CA LEU A 72 14.80 13.23 -4.95
C LEU A 72 13.55 13.92 -5.52
N PRO A 73 13.70 14.89 -6.44
CA PRO A 73 12.57 15.56 -7.07
C PRO A 73 11.72 14.58 -7.91
N THR A 74 10.42 14.86 -7.98
CA THR A 74 9.48 14.11 -8.82
C THR A 74 9.86 14.23 -10.29
N ARG A 75 9.79 13.11 -11.01
CA ARG A 75 9.97 13.05 -12.47
C ARG A 75 8.62 12.77 -13.12
N LEU A 76 8.29 13.54 -14.15
CA LEU A 76 7.06 13.38 -14.92
C LEU A 76 7.39 12.82 -16.30
N PHE A 77 6.49 12.01 -16.84
CA PHE A 77 6.61 11.36 -18.13
C PHE A 77 5.31 11.55 -18.90
N ALA A 78 5.39 11.53 -20.24
CA ALA A 78 4.24 11.78 -21.10
C ALA A 78 3.18 10.67 -21.00
N ASP A 79 3.62 9.44 -20.75
CA ASP A 79 2.79 8.24 -20.73
C ASP A 79 3.34 7.18 -19.76
N ARG A 80 2.57 6.12 -19.53
CA ARG A 80 2.93 5.06 -18.57
C ARG A 80 4.07 4.18 -19.08
N ASP A 81 4.23 4.00 -20.38
CA ASP A 81 5.25 3.14 -20.93
C ASP A 81 6.63 3.81 -20.85
N SER A 82 6.72 5.10 -21.19
CA SER A 82 7.94 5.89 -20.98
C SER A 82 8.32 5.99 -19.50
N LEU A 83 7.33 6.09 -18.59
CA LEU A 83 7.56 5.99 -17.15
C LEU A 83 8.17 4.64 -16.75
N ARG A 84 7.58 3.53 -17.22
CA ARG A 84 8.07 2.17 -16.88
C ARG A 84 9.47 1.92 -17.42
N ASP A 85 9.76 2.36 -18.65
CA ASP A 85 11.11 2.23 -19.22
C ASP A 85 12.14 3.03 -18.42
N ALA A 86 11.79 4.25 -18.01
CA ALA A 86 12.66 5.05 -17.16
C ALA A 86 12.86 4.45 -15.77
N VAL A 87 11.84 3.78 -15.20
CA VAL A 87 11.94 3.02 -13.95
C VAL A 87 12.90 1.84 -14.14
N VAL A 88 12.75 1.02 -15.18
CA VAL A 88 13.62 -0.12 -15.45
C VAL A 88 15.08 0.32 -15.62
N GLN A 89 15.33 1.38 -16.38
CA GLN A 89 16.68 1.93 -16.53
C GLN A 89 17.25 2.43 -15.19
N ARG A 90 16.41 3.07 -14.37
CA ARG A 90 16.84 3.53 -13.05
C ARG A 90 17.17 2.37 -12.12
N VAL A 91 16.36 1.32 -12.13
CA VAL A 91 16.59 0.09 -11.37
C VAL A 91 17.91 -0.54 -11.80
N ARG A 92 18.16 -0.70 -13.11
CA ARG A 92 19.42 -1.23 -13.65
C ARG A 92 20.64 -0.47 -13.12
N VAL A 93 20.66 0.85 -13.26
CA VAL A 93 21.78 1.67 -12.78
C VAL A 93 22.04 1.51 -11.28
N LEU A 94 20.99 1.38 -10.46
CA LEU A 94 21.13 1.19 -9.01
C LEU A 94 21.56 -0.23 -8.67
N HIS A 95 21.01 -1.22 -9.36
CA HIS A 95 21.34 -2.63 -9.23
C HIS A 95 22.82 -2.89 -9.58
N ASP A 96 23.31 -2.32 -10.68
CA ASP A 96 24.72 -2.42 -11.11
C ASP A 96 25.68 -1.77 -10.10
N GLN A 97 25.20 -0.81 -9.30
CA GLN A 97 25.94 -0.21 -8.17
C GLN A 97 25.88 -1.07 -6.90
N GLY A 98 25.23 -2.23 -6.93
CA GLY A 98 25.00 -3.10 -5.78
C GLY A 98 23.93 -2.58 -4.81
N ARG A 99 23.15 -1.56 -5.17
CA ARG A 99 22.18 -0.93 -4.27
C ARG A 99 20.85 -1.69 -4.30
N PRO A 100 20.25 -2.00 -3.13
CA PRO A 100 18.89 -2.55 -3.08
C PRO A 100 17.87 -1.51 -3.58
N VAL A 101 16.84 -2.00 -4.27
CA VAL A 101 15.78 -1.18 -4.85
C VAL A 101 14.40 -1.73 -4.49
N LEU A 102 13.56 -0.89 -3.90
CA LEU A 102 12.13 -1.13 -3.70
C LEU A 102 11.34 -0.24 -4.65
N VAL A 103 10.48 -0.83 -5.50
CA VAL A 103 9.61 -0.10 -6.41
C VAL A 103 8.16 -0.22 -5.94
N GLY A 104 7.54 0.90 -5.59
CA GLY A 104 6.11 0.96 -5.25
C GLY A 104 5.23 1.11 -6.49
N THR A 105 4.14 0.35 -6.54
CA THR A 105 3.14 0.39 -7.61
C THR A 105 1.72 0.55 -7.05
N ASP A 106 0.83 1.12 -7.86
CA ASP A 106 -0.54 1.44 -7.43
C ASP A 106 -1.51 0.26 -7.52
N SER A 107 -1.23 -0.73 -8.37
CA SER A 107 -2.10 -1.86 -8.64
C SER A 107 -1.30 -3.14 -8.94
N VAL A 108 -1.93 -4.29 -8.76
CA VAL A 108 -1.36 -5.60 -9.13
C VAL A 108 -1.09 -5.69 -10.64
N ALA A 109 -1.93 -5.05 -11.45
CA ALA A 109 -1.69 -5.00 -12.90
C ALA A 109 -0.43 -4.19 -13.24
N ASP A 110 -0.21 -3.06 -12.55
CA ASP A 110 1.00 -2.26 -12.75
C ASP A 110 2.27 -2.98 -12.25
N SER A 111 2.19 -3.74 -11.15
CA SER A 111 3.32 -4.55 -10.67
C SER A 111 3.68 -5.66 -11.65
N GLN A 112 2.69 -6.35 -12.23
CA GLN A 112 2.93 -7.39 -13.23
C GLN A 112 3.55 -6.83 -14.51
N GLN A 113 3.02 -5.72 -15.04
CA GLN A 113 3.58 -5.08 -16.23
C GLN A 113 5.01 -4.60 -16.02
N LEU A 114 5.34 -4.11 -14.83
CA LEU A 114 6.72 -3.75 -14.49
C LEU A 114 7.61 -4.99 -14.34
N SER A 115 7.10 -6.05 -13.71
CA SER A 115 7.78 -7.34 -13.55
C SER A 115 8.22 -7.90 -14.89
N ASP A 116 7.31 -7.94 -15.88
CA ASP A 116 7.59 -8.46 -17.21
C ASP A 116 8.72 -7.67 -17.90
N ARG A 117 8.73 -6.34 -17.75
CA ARG A 117 9.79 -5.47 -18.29
C ARG A 117 11.13 -5.64 -17.57
N LEU A 118 11.12 -5.81 -16.26
CA LEU A 118 12.33 -6.10 -15.48
C LEU A 118 12.92 -7.46 -15.89
N GLN A 119 12.08 -8.47 -16.08
CA GLN A 119 12.48 -9.79 -16.57
C GLN A 119 13.08 -9.72 -17.97
N ALA A 120 12.43 -9.01 -18.90
CA ALA A 120 12.95 -8.78 -20.24
C ALA A 120 14.30 -8.03 -20.24
N ALA A 121 14.54 -7.19 -19.23
CA ALA A 121 15.79 -6.47 -19.02
C ALA A 121 16.87 -7.31 -18.31
N GLY A 122 16.60 -8.57 -17.94
CA GLY A 122 17.52 -9.47 -17.26
C GLY A 122 17.71 -9.18 -15.77
N LEU A 123 16.79 -8.43 -15.15
CA LEU A 123 16.89 -8.02 -13.74
C LEU A 123 16.08 -8.98 -12.86
N ALA A 124 16.77 -9.79 -12.06
CA ALA A 124 16.14 -10.64 -11.05
C ALA A 124 15.45 -9.79 -9.99
N HIS A 125 14.18 -10.08 -9.73
CA HIS A 125 13.36 -9.31 -8.80
C HIS A 125 12.30 -10.17 -8.12
N ARG A 126 11.67 -9.63 -7.07
CA ARG A 126 10.54 -10.25 -6.37
C ARG A 126 9.33 -9.32 -6.40
N VAL A 127 8.13 -9.88 -6.47
CA VAL A 127 6.88 -9.12 -6.51
C VAL A 127 6.04 -9.43 -5.26
N LEU A 128 5.51 -8.38 -4.62
CA LEU A 128 4.65 -8.44 -3.44
C LEU A 128 3.26 -7.91 -3.79
N ASN A 129 2.24 -8.75 -3.59
CA ASN A 129 0.88 -8.53 -4.08
C ASN A 129 -0.16 -8.36 -2.96
N ALA A 130 0.26 -8.35 -1.69
CA ALA A 130 -0.60 -8.32 -0.50
C ALA A 130 -1.62 -9.47 -0.47
N LEU A 131 -1.28 -10.63 -1.06
CA LEU A 131 -2.13 -11.82 -1.08
C LEU A 131 -1.72 -12.85 -0.02
N ASN A 132 -0.46 -12.85 0.42
CA ASN A 132 0.05 -13.85 1.35
C ASN A 132 1.06 -13.26 2.36
N ASP A 133 0.55 -12.62 3.41
CA ASP A 133 1.32 -11.79 4.35
C ASP A 133 2.54 -12.50 4.97
N ALA A 134 2.45 -13.80 5.28
CA ALA A 134 3.54 -14.52 5.93
C ALA A 134 4.75 -14.75 5.02
N GLN A 135 4.52 -15.10 3.74
CA GLN A 135 5.60 -15.28 2.77
C GLN A 135 6.17 -13.94 2.31
N GLU A 136 5.35 -12.89 2.29
CA GLU A 136 5.77 -11.54 1.93
C GLU A 136 6.72 -10.94 2.98
N ALA A 137 6.52 -11.21 4.27
CA ALA A 137 7.41 -10.76 5.33
C ALA A 137 8.87 -11.22 5.11
N ASP A 138 9.09 -12.49 4.77
CA ASP A 138 10.42 -13.04 4.48
C ASP A 138 11.08 -12.39 3.26
N ILE A 139 10.28 -11.99 2.28
CA ILE A 139 10.76 -11.29 1.09
C ILE A 139 11.18 -9.86 1.45
N VAL A 140 10.35 -9.15 2.23
CA VAL A 140 10.60 -7.77 2.67
C VAL A 140 11.84 -7.69 3.56
N ALA A 141 11.99 -8.62 4.50
CA ALA A 141 13.15 -8.69 5.38
C ALA A 141 14.47 -8.83 4.60
N ARG A 142 14.43 -9.47 3.41
CA ARG A 142 15.60 -9.63 2.52
C ARG A 142 15.72 -8.55 1.46
N ALA A 143 14.79 -7.58 1.41
CA ALA A 143 14.76 -6.57 0.35
C ALA A 143 15.93 -5.56 0.43
N GLY A 144 16.62 -5.46 1.57
CA GLY A 144 17.79 -4.60 1.74
C GLY A 144 19.12 -5.23 1.31
N GLN A 145 19.13 -6.52 0.96
CA GLN A 145 20.33 -7.22 0.50
C GLN A 145 20.91 -6.57 -0.78
N ALA A 146 22.24 -6.58 -0.88
CA ALA A 146 22.95 -5.99 -2.00
C ALA A 146 22.42 -6.46 -3.36
N ALA A 147 22.23 -5.53 -4.28
CA ALA A 147 21.63 -5.74 -5.60
C ALA A 147 20.21 -6.35 -5.60
N GLY A 148 19.51 -6.41 -4.46
CA GLY A 148 18.12 -6.89 -4.40
C GLY A 148 17.14 -5.94 -5.10
N VAL A 149 16.20 -6.48 -5.88
CA VAL A 149 15.10 -5.71 -6.47
C VAL A 149 13.77 -6.27 -6.00
N THR A 150 12.93 -5.43 -5.40
CA THR A 150 11.60 -5.79 -4.91
C THR A 150 10.57 -4.83 -5.48
N VAL A 151 9.48 -5.36 -6.03
CA VAL A 151 8.32 -4.61 -6.51
C VAL A 151 7.18 -4.84 -5.53
N ALA A 152 6.65 -3.77 -4.94
CA ALA A 152 5.56 -3.83 -3.97
C ALA A 152 4.35 -3.05 -4.48
N THR A 153 3.17 -3.66 -4.39
CA THR A 153 1.91 -2.93 -4.52
C THR A 153 1.61 -2.17 -3.24
N ARG A 154 0.85 -1.06 -3.33
CA ARG A 154 0.62 0.00 -2.33
C ARG A 154 0.67 -0.36 -0.83
N MET A 155 0.21 -1.54 -0.42
CA MET A 155 0.15 -1.99 0.99
C MET A 155 0.94 -3.27 1.28
N ALA A 156 1.60 -3.86 0.29
CA ALA A 156 2.35 -5.09 0.44
C ALA A 156 3.59 -4.88 1.31
N GLY A 157 3.86 -5.82 2.21
CA GLY A 157 4.98 -5.73 3.15
C GLY A 157 4.82 -4.72 4.30
N ARG A 158 3.61 -4.22 4.55
CA ARG A 158 3.37 -3.31 5.68
C ARG A 158 3.60 -4.03 7.02
N GLY A 159 4.43 -3.44 7.87
CA GLY A 159 4.68 -3.94 9.23
C GLY A 159 5.96 -4.77 9.36
N THR A 160 6.69 -4.99 8.27
CA THR A 160 8.01 -5.63 8.28
C THR A 160 9.08 -4.59 7.93
N ASP A 161 10.11 -4.48 8.77
CA ASP A 161 11.24 -3.59 8.51
C ASP A 161 12.16 -4.20 7.43
N ILE A 162 12.71 -3.33 6.57
CA ILE A 162 13.72 -3.72 5.58
C ILE A 162 15.10 -3.54 6.20
N GLU A 163 15.77 -4.65 6.47
CA GLU A 163 17.14 -4.67 7.03
C GLU A 163 18.20 -4.75 5.91
N PRO A 164 19.37 -4.11 6.07
CA PRO A 164 20.49 -4.17 5.10
C PRO A 164 21.11 -5.56 4.95
#